data_AF-A0AAV4BH88-F1
#
_entry.id   AF-A0AAV4BH88-F1
#
_cell.length_a   1.000
_cell.length_b   1.000
_cell.length_c   1.000
_cell.angle_alpha   90.00
_cell.angle_beta   90.00
_cell.angle_gamma   90.00
#
_symmetry.space_group_name_H-M   'P 1'
#
loop_
_entity.id
_entity.type
_entity.pdbx_description
1 polymer ?
#
loop_
_entity_poly.entity_id
_entity_poly.type
_entity_poly.pdbx_seq_one_letter_code
_entity_poly.pdbx_strand_id
1 'polypeptide(L)'
;MICSARKEHFLANSNNKQAFGQYLGDVLEKEGCQVLHAQGDCVRTAVSCAINKTTVIIGEDTDLLVLLLHHADLRSRPLLLKSRSKTKKHEQ
;
A
#
# COMPACT_ATOMS: atom_id res chain seq x y z
N MET A 1 24.51 -9.39 -9.86
CA MET A 1 25.10 -8.54 -8.80
C MET A 1 24.18 -8.64 -7.59
N ILE A 2 24.59 -9.35 -6.54
CA ILE A 2 23.77 -9.54 -5.33
C ILE A 2 24.12 -8.40 -4.38
N CYS A 3 23.23 -7.42 -4.25
CA CYS A 3 23.40 -6.33 -3.28
C CYS A 3 23.28 -6.91 -1.87
N SER A 4 24.40 -6.98 -1.15
CA SER A 4 24.47 -7.34 0.28
C SER A 4 24.04 -6.15 1.19
N ALA A 5 23.16 -5.27 0.72
CA ALA A 5 22.62 -4.18 1.50
C ALA A 5 21.39 -4.68 2.25
N ARG A 6 21.34 -4.44 3.57
CA ARG A 6 20.12 -4.74 4.36
C ARG A 6 18.94 -3.96 3.77
N LYS A 7 17.76 -4.58 3.74
CA LYS A 7 16.52 -4.01 3.18
C LYS A 7 16.27 -2.59 3.71
N GLU A 8 16.53 -2.38 5.00
CA GLU A 8 16.36 -1.08 5.65
C GLU A 8 17.22 0.01 4.99
N HIS A 9 18.50 -0.26 4.71
CA HIS A 9 19.40 0.71 4.08
C HIS A 9 19.01 1.00 2.63
N PHE A 10 18.57 -0.01 1.88
CA PHE A 10 18.11 0.18 0.51
C PHE A 10 16.90 1.11 0.46
N LEU A 11 15.91 0.87 1.34
CA LEU A 11 14.66 1.65 1.39
C LEU A 11 14.81 3.00 2.10
N ALA A 12 15.85 3.19 2.91
CA ALA A 12 16.17 4.50 3.51
C ALA A 12 16.67 5.51 2.47
N ASN A 13 17.27 5.06 1.37
CA ASN A 13 17.64 5.93 0.25
C ASN A 13 16.39 6.27 -0.58
N SER A 14 16.05 7.56 -0.67
CA SER A 14 14.84 8.04 -1.37
C SER A 14 14.84 7.69 -2.86
N ASN A 15 15.98 7.77 -3.53
CA ASN A 15 16.09 7.44 -4.96
C ASN A 15 15.84 5.96 -5.21
N ASN A 16 16.44 5.09 -4.39
CA ASN A 16 16.23 3.65 -4.47
C ASN A 16 14.78 3.27 -4.16
N LYS A 17 14.18 3.88 -3.12
CA LYS A 17 12.79 3.66 -2.74
C LYS A 17 11.84 4.04 -3.88
N GLN A 18 12.08 5.18 -4.53
CA GLN A 18 11.28 5.64 -5.66
C GLN A 18 11.46 4.74 -6.89
N ALA A 19 12.70 4.45 -7.28
CA ALA A 19 13.00 3.58 -8.42
C ALA A 19 12.42 2.18 -8.24
N PHE A 20 12.49 1.63 -7.02
CA PHE A 20 11.85 0.36 -6.70
C PHE A 20 10.32 0.42 -6.81
N GLY A 21 9.71 1.50 -6.32
CA GLY A 21 8.27 1.72 -6.46
C GLY A 21 7.80 1.81 -7.92
N GLN A 22 8.58 2.49 -8.77
CA GLN A 22 8.31 2.57 -10.21
C GLN A 22 8.45 1.20 -10.88
N TYR A 23 9.57 0.51 -10.64
CA TYR A 23 9.81 -0.83 -11.20
C TYR A 23 8.71 -1.83 -10.79
N LEU A 24 8.29 -1.80 -9.52
CA LEU A 24 7.19 -2.64 -9.04
C LEU A 24 5.87 -2.29 -9.74
N GLY A 25 5.62 -1.00 -9.98
CA GLY A 25 4.48 -0.53 -10.77
C GLY A 25 4.48 -1.12 -12.17
N ASP A 26 5.58 -0.98 -12.90
CA ASP A 26 5.72 -1.50 -14.27
C ASP A 26 5.49 -3.02 -14.35
N VAL A 27 5.97 -3.77 -13.35
CA VAL A 27 5.75 -5.22 -13.28
C VAL A 27 4.27 -5.53 -13.05
N LEU A 28 3.60 -4.82 -12.14
CA LEU A 28 2.18 -5.02 -11.86
C LEU A 28 1.30 -4.68 -13.07
N GLU A 29 1.63 -3.61 -13.80
CA GLU A 29 0.91 -3.24 -15.03
C GLU A 29 1.06 -4.30 -16.12
N LYS A 30 2.25 -4.89 -16.27
CA LYS A 30 2.48 -6.01 -17.20
C LYS A 30 1.64 -7.25 -16.86
N GLU A 31 1.38 -7.48 -15.58
CA GLU A 31 0.50 -8.55 -15.09
C GLU A 31 -0.99 -8.15 -15.11
N GLY A 32 -1.34 -7.00 -15.71
CA GLY A 32 -2.73 -6.54 -15.89
C GLY A 32 -3.34 -5.84 -14.67
N CYS A 33 -2.54 -5.47 -13.67
CA CYS A 33 -3.01 -4.67 -12.54
C CYS A 33 -3.02 -3.18 -12.91
N GLN A 34 -4.02 -2.43 -12.43
CA GLN A 34 -3.99 -0.97 -12.52
C GLN A 34 -3.12 -0.40 -11.39
N VAL A 35 -2.11 0.39 -11.75
CA VAL A 35 -1.25 1.07 -10.78
C VAL A 35 -1.60 2.54 -10.71
N LEU A 36 -1.77 3.06 -9.49
CA LEU A 36 -2.06 4.47 -9.23
C LEU A 36 -0.98 5.03 -8.31
N HIS A 37 -0.16 5.94 -8.83
CA HIS A 37 0.85 6.63 -8.04
C HIS A 37 0.22 7.80 -7.28
N ALA A 38 0.17 7.68 -5.94
CA ALA A 38 -0.29 8.76 -5.08
C ALA A 38 0.81 9.83 -4.94
N GLN A 39 0.43 11.10 -5.04
CA GLN A 39 1.34 12.24 -4.81
C GLN A 39 1.71 12.41 -3.32
N GLY A 40 0.95 11.78 -2.42
CA GLY A 40 1.17 11.77 -0.98
C GLY A 40 0.62 10.46 -0.40
N ASP A 41 -0.41 10.55 0.43
CA ASP A 41 -1.00 9.37 1.07
C ASP A 41 -1.77 8.49 0.08
N CYS A 42 -1.41 7.21 0.03
CA CYS A 42 -2.12 6.20 -0.76
C CYS A 42 -3.61 6.07 -0.37
N VAL A 43 -3.94 6.44 0.87
CA VAL A 43 -5.30 6.45 1.40
C VAL A 43 -6.22 7.40 0.62
N ARG A 44 -5.72 8.57 0.17
CA ARG A 44 -6.55 9.50 -0.60
C ARG A 44 -7.01 8.89 -1.92
N THR A 45 -6.13 8.17 -2.60
CA THR A 45 -6.46 7.43 -3.82
C THR A 45 -7.51 6.36 -3.53
N ALA A 46 -7.34 5.60 -2.44
CA ALA A 46 -8.29 4.56 -2.06
C ALA A 46 -9.69 5.11 -1.71
N VAL A 47 -9.77 6.24 -0.99
CA VAL A 47 -11.04 6.92 -0.68
C VAL A 47 -11.71 7.40 -1.97
N SER A 48 -10.95 7.97 -2.92
CA SER A 48 -11.49 8.36 -4.23
C SER A 48 -12.04 7.17 -5.02
N CYS A 49 -11.36 6.02 -4.97
CA CYS A 49 -11.86 4.77 -5.55
C CYS A 49 -13.17 4.32 -4.88
N ALA A 50 -13.26 4.46 -3.55
CA ALA A 50 -14.40 4.03 -2.74
C ALA A 50 -15.72 4.74 -3.09
N ILE A 51 -15.64 5.99 -3.57
CA ILE A 51 -16.81 6.76 -4.04
C ILE A 51 -17.56 5.97 -5.13
N ASN A 52 -16.81 5.36 -6.05
CA ASN A 52 -17.37 4.74 -7.24
C ASN A 52 -17.46 3.21 -7.15
N LYS A 53 -16.63 2.58 -6.34
CA LYS A 53 -16.47 1.11 -6.29
C LYS A 53 -16.19 0.63 -4.86
N THR A 54 -16.71 -0.52 -4.47
CA THR A 54 -16.32 -1.16 -3.20
C THR A 54 -14.81 -1.35 -3.18
N THR A 55 -14.15 -0.75 -2.20
CA THR A 55 -12.69 -0.68 -2.12
C THR A 55 -12.21 -1.30 -0.82
N VAL A 56 -11.28 -2.25 -0.93
CA VAL A 56 -10.63 -2.90 0.21
C VAL A 56 -9.17 -2.47 0.23
N ILE A 57 -8.71 -1.98 1.37
CA ILE A 57 -7.31 -1.59 1.58
C ILE A 57 -6.62 -2.69 2.37
N ILE A 58 -5.48 -3.13 1.85
CA ILE A 58 -4.64 -4.14 2.48
C ILE A 58 -3.35 -3.45 2.92
N GLY A 59 -3.09 -3.47 4.23
CA GLY A 59 -1.89 -2.89 4.81
C GLY A 59 -1.75 -3.25 6.28
N GLU A 60 -0.52 -3.20 6.77
CA GLU A 60 -0.19 -3.56 8.17
C GLU A 60 0.01 -2.32 9.06
N ASP A 61 0.29 -1.16 8.47
CA ASP A 61 0.63 0.05 9.23
C ASP A 61 -0.59 0.65 9.93
N THR A 62 -0.45 0.98 11.21
CA THR A 62 -1.49 1.67 12.00
C THR A 62 -1.81 3.05 11.45
N ASP A 63 -0.84 3.70 10.82
CA ASP A 63 -1.00 5.03 10.21
C ASP A 63 -2.04 4.99 9.08
N LEU A 64 -2.21 3.85 8.40
CA LEU A 64 -3.29 3.67 7.43
C LEU A 64 -4.66 3.81 8.08
N LEU A 65 -4.88 3.24 9.26
CA LEU A 65 -6.18 3.36 9.95
C LEU A 65 -6.47 4.82 10.34
N VAL A 66 -5.46 5.53 10.86
CA VAL A 66 -5.60 6.94 11.25
C VAL A 66 -5.89 7.82 10.02
N LEU A 67 -5.13 7.64 8.94
CA LEU A 67 -5.35 8.35 7.68
C LEU A 67 -6.71 8.03 7.06
N LEU A 68 -7.18 6.79 7.19
CA LEU A 68 -8.51 6.39 6.72
C LEU A 68 -9.61 7.08 7.50
N LEU A 69 -9.52 7.12 8.82
CA LEU A 69 -10.48 7.85 9.66
C LEU A 69 -10.47 9.35 9.37
N HIS A 70 -9.32 9.91 9.01
CA HIS A 70 -9.21 11.33 8.67
C HIS A 70 -9.83 11.67 7.31
N HIS A 71 -9.68 10.81 6.31
CA HIS A 71 -10.11 11.10 4.93
C HIS A 71 -11.45 10.48 4.52
N ALA A 72 -11.92 9.43 5.21
CA ALA A 72 -13.16 8.76 4.84
C ALA A 72 -14.38 9.59 5.24
N ASP A 73 -15.30 9.79 4.29
CA ASP A 73 -16.64 10.22 4.64
C ASP A 73 -17.44 9.02 5.14
N LEU A 74 -17.77 9.01 6.43
CA LEU A 74 -18.53 7.95 7.09
C LEU A 74 -19.96 7.78 6.54
N ARG A 75 -20.44 8.73 5.73
CA ARG A 75 -21.73 8.66 5.03
C ARG A 75 -21.65 8.02 3.65
N SER A 76 -20.42 7.76 3.16
CA SER A 76 -20.17 7.19 1.84
C SER A 76 -20.18 5.65 1.85
N ARG A 77 -19.81 5.04 0.72
CA ARG A 77 -19.74 3.58 0.57
C ARG A 77 -18.76 2.96 1.56
N PRO A 78 -18.99 1.70 1.99
CA PRO A 78 -18.14 1.03 2.96
C PRO A 78 -16.70 0.89 2.45
N LEU A 79 -15.77 1.37 3.28
CA LEU A 79 -14.32 1.25 3.09
C LEU A 79 -13.78 0.24 4.10
N LEU A 80 -13.17 -0.84 3.61
CA LEU A 80 -12.74 -1.95 4.47
C LEU A 80 -11.22 -1.97 4.58
N LEU A 81 -10.70 -1.91 5.80
CA LEU A 81 -9.28 -2.16 6.08
C LEU A 81 -9.11 -3.63 6.50
N LYS A 82 -8.27 -4.36 5.76
CA LYS A 82 -7.88 -5.72 6.11
C LYS A 82 -6.41 -5.75 6.51
N SER A 83 -6.15 -5.92 7.80
CA SER A 83 -4.81 -6.23 8.29
C SER A 83 -4.44 -7.69 7.96
N ARG A 84 -3.19 -7.93 7.55
CA ARG A 84 -2.64 -9.29 7.47
C ARG A 84 -2.10 -9.67 8.85
N SER A 85 -2.91 -10.36 9.65
CA SER A 85 -2.40 -11.05 10.82
C SER A 85 -1.41 -12.12 10.37
N LYS A 86 -0.15 -12.07 10.82
CA LYS A 86 0.79 -13.17 10.59
C LYS A 86 0.24 -14.42 11.25
N THR A 87 -0.08 -15.44 10.47
CA THR A 87 -0.31 -16.79 10.98
C THR A 87 0.94 -17.17 11.77
N LYS A 88 0.82 -17.38 13.08
CA LYS A 88 1.92 -17.91 13.90
C LYS A 88 2.34 -19.23 13.24
N LYS A 89 3.56 -19.29 12.71
CA LYS A 89 4.17 -20.58 12.37
C LYS A 89 4.26 -21.35 13.68
N HIS A 90 3.52 -22.44 13.80
CA HIS A 90 3.81 -23.46 14.81
C HIS A 90 5.21 -24.00 14.49
N GLU A 91 6.19 -23.63 15.31
CA GLU A 91 7.45 -24.34 15.40
C GLU A 91 7.16 -25.69 16.08
N GLN A 92 7.43 -26.78 15.34
CA GLN A 92 7.71 -28.10 15.88
C GLN A 92 9.14 -28.45 15.46
#